data_AF-A0A4Y2TU13-F1
#
_entry.id   AF-A0A4Y2TU13-F1
#
_cell.length_a   1.000
_cell.length_b   1.000
_cell.length_c   1.000
_cell.angle_alpha   90.00
_cell.angle_beta   90.00
_cell.angle_gamma   90.00
#
_symmetry.space_group_name_H-M   'P 1'
#
loop_
_entity.id
_entity.type
_entity.pdbx_description
1 polymer ?
#
loop_
_entity_poly.entity_id
_entity_poly.type
_entity_poly.pdbx_seq_one_letter_code
_entity_poly.pdbx_strand_id
1 'polypeptide(L)'
;MREKHLHLILNDGVHNDVNGFQLHQEILVTLILIPAKVTSLLEILTFLNLSNAAENFPIFLLALRIFLPVPLTIAATERIFSTLRLIENDHHDQEATSRFSNYIN
;
A
#
# COMPACT_ATOMS: atom_id res chain seq x y z
N MET A 1 24.13 7.64 12.45
CA MET A 1 24.14 6.46 11.55
C MET A 1 22.70 6.12 11.17
N ARG A 2 22.08 6.61 10.09
CA ARG A 2 20.74 6.07 9.69
C ARG A 2 20.27 6.19 8.23
N GLU A 3 21.02 6.75 7.27
CA GLU A 3 20.58 6.71 5.85
C GLU A 3 21.51 5.89 4.95
N LYS A 4 22.83 6.04 5.11
CA LYS A 4 23.81 5.33 4.27
C LYS A 4 23.71 3.79 4.35
N HIS A 5 23.21 3.26 5.46
CA HIS A 5 23.17 1.82 5.70
C HIS A 5 22.00 1.13 4.99
N LEU A 6 20.90 1.84 4.73
CA LEU A 6 19.70 1.26 4.11
C LEU A 6 19.93 0.99 2.61
N HIS A 7 20.60 1.93 1.94
CA HIS A 7 20.99 1.78 0.53
C HIS A 7 21.95 0.60 0.31
N LEU A 8 22.79 0.27 1.29
CA LEU A 8 23.70 -0.88 1.23
C LEU A 8 23.01 -2.22 1.55
N ILE A 9 21.97 -2.22 2.39
CA ILE A 9 21.23 -3.46 2.76
C ILE A 9 20.30 -3.90 1.63
N LEU A 10 19.76 -2.96 0.85
CA LEU A 10 18.80 -3.22 -0.23
C LEU A 10 19.44 -3.30 -1.63
N ASN A 11 20.77 -3.25 -1.71
CA ASN A 11 21.50 -3.32 -2.97
C ASN A 11 22.19 -4.67 -3.08
N ASP A 12 21.78 -5.49 -4.06
CA ASP A 12 22.40 -6.80 -4.32
C ASP A 12 23.74 -6.71 -5.08
N GLY A 13 24.18 -5.49 -5.40
CA GLY A 13 25.45 -5.21 -6.06
C GLY A 13 25.43 -5.37 -7.58
N VAL A 14 24.28 -5.75 -8.18
CA VAL A 14 24.15 -5.97 -9.62
C VAL A 14 22.97 -5.20 -10.22
N HIS A 15 21.87 -5.02 -9.47
CA HIS A 15 20.67 -4.31 -9.94
C HIS A 15 20.06 -3.47 -8.82
N ASN A 16 19.87 -2.17 -9.05
CA ASN A 16 18.97 -1.38 -8.22
C ASN A 16 17.54 -1.57 -8.75
N ASP A 17 16.67 -2.25 -7.99
CA ASP A 17 15.25 -2.42 -8.33
C ASP A 17 14.53 -1.07 -8.53
N VAL A 18 14.98 -0.03 -7.81
CA VAL A 18 14.47 1.33 -7.91
C VAL A 18 15.63 2.33 -7.84
N ASN A 19 15.82 3.12 -8.88
CA ASN A 19 16.74 4.25 -8.86
C ASN A 19 16.12 5.42 -8.09
N GLY A 20 16.50 5.58 -6.81
CA GLY A 20 15.99 6.64 -5.94
C GLY A 20 16.30 8.06 -6.42
N PHE A 21 17.44 8.27 -7.11
CA PHE A 21 17.78 9.58 -7.66
C PHE A 21 16.85 9.95 -8.82
N GLN A 22 16.61 9.01 -9.72
CA GLN A 22 15.68 9.19 -10.83
C GLN A 22 14.24 9.41 -10.34
N LEU A 23 13.80 8.61 -9.36
CA LEU A 23 12.50 8.79 -8.72
C LEU A 23 12.35 10.20 -8.11
N HIS A 24 13.35 10.66 -7.37
CA HIS A 24 13.34 12.00 -6.78
C HIS A 24 13.25 13.10 -7.84
N GLN A 25 13.98 12.97 -8.95
CA GLN A 25 13.89 13.93 -10.05
C GLN A 25 12.52 13.92 -10.73
N GLU A 26 11.97 12.74 -11.02
CA GLU A 26 10.63 12.60 -11.61
C GLU A 26 9.55 13.20 -10.70
N ILE A 27 9.66 13.02 -9.38
CA ILE A 27 8.76 13.63 -8.39
C ILE A 27 8.83 15.15 -8.45
N LEU A 28 10.04 15.73 -8.42
CA LEU A 28 10.19 17.19 -8.43
C LEU A 28 9.61 17.83 -9.70
N VAL A 29 9.90 17.25 -10.87
CA VAL A 29 9.36 17.73 -12.15
C VAL A 29 7.84 17.62 -12.16
N THR A 30 7.30 16.52 -11.64
CA THR A 30 5.86 16.30 -11.56
C THR A 30 5.18 17.32 -10.64
N LEU A 31 5.77 17.64 -9.49
CA LEU A 31 5.25 18.66 -8.57
C LEU A 31 5.21 20.07 -9.18
N ILE A 32 6.09 20.37 -10.14
CA ILE A 32 6.08 21.63 -10.88
C ILE A 32 4.99 21.65 -11.96
N LEU A 33 4.71 20.49 -12.57
CA LEU A 33 3.70 20.35 -13.64
C LEU A 33 2.26 20.28 -13.11
N ILE A 34 2.08 19.77 -11.91
CA ILE A 34 0.76 19.53 -11.33
C ILE A 34 0.10 20.86 -10.92
N PRO A 35 -1.17 21.09 -11.26
CA PRO A 35 -1.92 22.24 -10.77
C PRO A 35 -2.02 22.22 -9.24
N ALA A 36 -1.84 23.36 -8.58
CA ALA A 36 -1.90 23.50 -7.11
C ALA A 36 -3.21 23.01 -6.45
N LYS A 37 -4.24 22.76 -7.25
CA LYS A 37 -5.53 22.21 -6.81
C LYS A 37 -5.52 20.70 -6.58
N VAL A 38 -4.51 19.99 -7.10
CA VAL A 38 -4.36 18.55 -6.91
C VAL A 38 -3.77 18.28 -5.54
N THR A 39 -4.47 17.49 -4.73
CA THR A 39 -4.13 17.27 -3.31
C THR A 39 -3.97 15.81 -2.94
N SER A 40 -4.48 14.89 -3.77
CA SER A 40 -4.45 13.46 -3.48
C SER A 40 -3.54 12.67 -4.44
N LEU A 41 -2.95 11.60 -3.92
CA LEU A 41 -2.11 10.68 -4.70
C LEU A 41 -2.88 10.06 -5.88
N LEU A 42 -4.19 9.85 -5.70
CA LEU A 42 -5.10 9.37 -6.73
C LEU A 42 -5.29 10.42 -7.83
N GLU A 43 -5.49 11.69 -7.49
CA GLU A 43 -5.58 12.78 -8.47
C GLU A 43 -4.28 12.98 -9.26
N ILE A 44 -3.13 12.79 -8.60
CA ILE A 44 -1.82 12.82 -9.27
C ILE A 44 -1.74 11.67 -10.29
N LEU A 45 -2.12 10.45 -9.90
CA LEU A 45 -2.12 9.30 -10.79
C LEU A 45 -3.08 9.48 -11.98
N THR A 46 -4.28 10.01 -11.74
CA THR A 46 -5.25 10.25 -12.82
C THR A 46 -4.78 11.36 -13.77
N PHE A 47 -4.18 12.43 -13.24
CA PHE A 47 -3.60 13.50 -14.05
C PHE A 47 -2.48 12.99 -14.97
N LEU A 48 -1.57 12.17 -14.45
CA LEU A 48 -0.46 11.59 -15.23
C LEU A 48 -0.96 10.61 -16.30
N ASN A 49 -2.02 9.85 -16.02
CA ASN A 49 -2.62 8.95 -17.01
C ASN A 49 -3.41 9.70 -18.11
N LEU A 50 -4.08 10.81 -17.78
CA LEU A 50 -4.86 11.60 -18.75
C LEU A 50 -4.01 12.45 -19.68
N SER A 51 -2.84 12.90 -19.21
CA SER A 51 -1.95 13.81 -19.95
C SER A 51 -1.04 13.11 -20.97
N ASN A 52 -1.12 11.78 -21.10
CA ASN A 52 -0.13 10.95 -21.80
C ASN A 52 1.32 11.16 -21.31
N ALA A 53 1.51 11.87 -20.18
CA ALA A 53 2.79 12.13 -19.57
C ALA A 53 3.36 10.88 -18.88
N ALA A 54 2.62 9.78 -18.89
CA ALA A 54 3.02 8.52 -18.30
C ALA A 54 4.35 7.98 -18.84
N GLU A 55 4.67 8.25 -20.11
CA GLU A 55 5.94 7.89 -20.72
C GLU A 55 7.12 8.69 -20.16
N ASN A 56 6.87 9.89 -19.62
CA ASN A 56 7.90 10.78 -19.10
C ASN A 56 8.23 10.55 -17.62
N PHE A 57 7.38 9.81 -16.89
CA PHE A 57 7.51 9.57 -15.45
C PHE A 57 7.32 8.09 -15.06
N PRO A 58 8.05 7.15 -15.69
CA PRO A 58 7.82 5.73 -15.53
C PRO A 58 8.13 5.23 -14.10
N ILE A 59 9.16 5.75 -13.46
CA ILE A 59 9.56 5.32 -12.11
C ILE A 59 8.60 5.89 -11.06
N PHE A 60 8.17 7.14 -11.23
CA PHE A 60 7.18 7.74 -10.34
C PHE A 60 5.81 7.09 -10.47
N LEU A 61 5.36 6.75 -11.69
CA LEU A 61 4.12 6.01 -11.89
C LEU A 61 4.15 4.62 -11.28
N LEU A 62 5.28 3.91 -11.39
CA LEU A 62 5.46 2.62 -10.74
C LEU A 62 5.35 2.77 -9.21
N ALA A 63 6.01 3.78 -8.64
CA ALA A 63 5.91 4.08 -7.22
C ALA A 63 4.45 4.35 -6.81
N LEU A 64 3.73 5.21 -7.53
CA LEU A 64 2.31 5.51 -7.26
C LEU A 64 1.44 4.25 -7.27
N ARG A 65 1.65 3.35 -8.25
CA ARG A 65 0.91 2.08 -8.36
C ARG A 65 1.22 1.10 -7.24
N ILE A 66 2.41 1.15 -6.65
CA ILE A 66 2.78 0.32 -5.49
C ILE A 66 2.28 0.95 -4.20
N PHE A 67 2.38 2.27 -4.05
CA PHE A 67 2.03 2.97 -2.81
C PHE A 67 0.52 3.15 -2.61
N LEU A 68 -0.25 3.41 -3.68
CA LEU A 68 -1.69 3.67 -3.58
C LEU A 68 -2.50 2.48 -3.03
N PRO A 69 -2.17 1.21 -3.38
CA PRO A 69 -2.82 0.05 -2.80
C PRO A 69 -2.37 -0.25 -1.37
N VAL A 70 -1.22 0.23 -0.89
CA VAL A 70 -0.72 -0.18 0.44
C VAL A 70 -1.70 0.15 1.58
N PRO A 71 -2.23 1.38 1.71
CA PRO A 71 -3.26 1.69 2.70
C PRO A 71 -4.56 0.90 2.49
N LEU A 72 -4.94 0.69 1.23
CA LEU A 72 -6.16 -0.06 0.87
C LEU A 72 -6.06 -1.54 1.24
N THR A 73 -4.91 -2.16 0.98
CA THR A 73 -4.61 -3.56 1.30
C THR A 73 -4.54 -3.75 2.81
N ILE A 74 -3.89 -2.84 3.55
CA ILE A 74 -3.86 -2.91 5.03
C ILE A 74 -5.27 -2.84 5.60
N ALA A 75 -6.08 -1.87 5.17
CA ALA A 75 -7.47 -1.75 5.61
C ALA A 75 -8.32 -2.98 5.22
N ALA A 76 -8.11 -3.54 4.03
CA ALA A 76 -8.78 -4.75 3.59
C ALA A 76 -8.37 -5.98 4.43
N THR A 77 -7.08 -6.12 4.73
CA THR A 77 -6.55 -7.19 5.59
C THR A 77 -7.10 -7.08 7.00
N GLU A 78 -7.11 -5.88 7.59
CA GLU A 78 -7.71 -5.64 8.91
C GLU A 78 -9.19 -5.99 8.92
N ARG A 79 -9.94 -5.60 7.89
CA ARG A 79 -11.35 -5.94 7.74
C ARG A 79 -11.58 -7.45 7.62
N ILE A 80 -10.83 -8.14 6.77
CA ILE A 80 -10.93 -9.59 6.58
C ILE A 80 -10.61 -10.31 7.89
N PHE A 81 -9.54 -9.89 8.57
CA PHE A 81 -9.15 -10.46 9.84
C PHE A 81 -10.18 -10.22 10.94
N SER A 82 -10.80 -9.04 10.98
CA SER A 82 -11.91 -8.74 11.88
C SER A 82 -13.12 -9.64 11.58
N THR A 83 -13.45 -9.88 10.32
CA THR A 83 -14.54 -10.80 9.93
C THR A 83 -14.22 -12.24 10.29
N LEU A 84 -12.99 -12.71 10.06
CA LEU A 84 -12.56 -14.05 10.45
C LEU A 84 -12.64 -14.27 11.95
N ARG A 85 -12.18 -13.30 12.75
CA ARG A 85 -12.31 -13.33 14.20
C ARG A 85 -13.75 -13.41 14.68
N LEU A 86 -14.67 -12.70 14.03
CA LEU A 86 -16.10 -12.78 14.35
C LEU A 86 -16.65 -14.19 14.09
N ILE A 87 -16.33 -14.79 12.93
CA ILE A 87 -16.76 -16.15 12.58
C ILE A 87 -16.19 -17.18 13.57
N GLU A 88 -14.93 -17.04 13.95
CA GLU A 88 -14.27 -17.91 14.92
C GLU A 88 -14.94 -17.83 16.29
N ASN A 89 -15.20 -16.62 16.78
CA ASN A 89 -15.87 -16.40 18.05
C ASN A 89 -17.31 -16.93 18.04
N ASP A 90 -18.07 -16.69 16.97
CA ASP A 90 -19.45 -17.19 16.84
C ASP A 90 -19.50 -18.71 16.89
N HIS A 91 -18.53 -19.40 16.27
CA HIS A 91 -18.44 -20.85 16.31
C HIS A 91 -18.09 -21.37 17.71
N HIS A 92 -17.15 -20.70 18.39
CA HIS A 92 -16.72 -21.10 19.72
C HIS A 92 -17.80 -20.86 20.78
N ASP A 93 -18.53 -19.75 20.66
CA ASP A 93 -19.69 -19.48 21.51
C ASP A 93 -20.76 -20.55 21.33
N GLN A 94 -21.10 -20.96 20.09
CA GLN A 94 -22.06 -22.03 19.82
C GLN A 94 -21.65 -23.39 20.42
N GLU A 95 -20.35 -23.72 20.39
CA GLU A 95 -19.81 -24.93 21.02
C GLU A 95 -19.94 -24.86 22.54
N ALA A 96 -19.65 -23.70 23.15
CA ALA A 96 -19.82 -23.47 24.58
C ALA A 96 -21.30 -23.59 25.01
N THR A 97 -22.25 -22.96 24.28
CA THR A 97 -23.69 -23.10 24.58
C THR A 97 -24.18 -24.53 24.44
N SER A 98 -23.69 -25.26 23.42
CA SER A 98 -24.03 -26.68 23.23
C SER A 98 -23.50 -27.56 24.36
N ARG A 99 -22.29 -27.29 24.87
CA ARG A 99 -21.71 -27.98 26.03
C ARG A 99 -22.47 -27.69 27.32
N PHE A 100 -22.83 -26.43 27.58
CA PHE A 100 -23.63 -26.06 28.74
C PHE A 100 -25.02 -26.71 28.70
N SER A 101 -25.68 -26.73 27.54
CA SER A 101 -26.98 -27.39 27.38
C SER A 101 -26.94 -28.90 27.63
N ASN A 102 -25.81 -29.56 27.33
CA ASN A 102 -25.61 -30.99 27.59
C ASN A 102 -25.27 -31.30 29.06
N TYR A 103 -24.89 -30.31 29.87
CA TYR A 103 -24.61 -30.49 31.30
C TYR A 103 -25.85 -30.29 32.19
N ILE A 104 -26.86 -29.56 31.68
CA ILE A 104 -28.08 -29.20 32.43
C ILE A 104 -29.21 -30.21 32.17
N ASN A 105 -29.06 -31.09 31.16
CA ASN A 105 -29.93 -32.25 30.89
C ASN A 105 -29.32 -33.53 31.45
#